data_AF-A0AAV1FAR9-F1
#
_entry.id   AF-A0AAV1FAR9-F1
#
_cell.length_a   1.000
_cell.length_b   1.000
_cell.length_c   1.000
_cell.angle_alpha   90.00
_cell.angle_beta   90.00
_cell.angle_gamma   90.00
#
_symmetry.space_group_name_H-M   'P 1'
#
loop_
_entity.id
_entity.type
_entity.pdbx_description
1 polymer ?
#
loop_
_entity_poly.entity_id
_entity_poly.type
_entity_poly.pdbx_seq_one_letter_code
_entity_poly.pdbx_strand_id
1 'polypeptide(L)'
;METVAFLTDITSHLNGLNLKLQGKNSTVCGLMTEVRAFQGKLELYKSDIQEGMLHFSKLLEQTKGKEDHRCRVEFLERLIENFKTCFENFELGEQLQLFTDNPFLVKNVRGFAEEAQKTYPWARAAPLQSELIHLQENIALKEAQCDAITLWTKMVTAANYPLLYKIAVHILTMFGSTYSCESAFSTMNIVENKYCTRLTNKHFRVCFRLAITPLVPRFKVLAAKPRCHFFH
;
A
#
# COMPACT_ATOMS: atom_id res chain seq x y z
N MET A 1 17.35 22.27 24.20
CA MET A 1 16.07 21.52 24.36
C MET A 1 15.19 21.63 23.11
N GLU A 2 15.19 22.76 22.40
CA GLU A 2 14.35 22.96 21.21
C GLU A 2 14.63 22.02 20.03
N THR A 3 15.89 21.69 19.75
CA THR A 3 16.22 20.69 18.72
C THR A 3 15.55 19.35 19.04
N VAL A 4 15.57 18.93 20.30
CA VAL A 4 14.91 17.70 20.75
C VAL A 4 13.39 17.82 20.62
N ALA A 5 12.82 18.99 20.95
CA ALA A 5 11.39 19.23 20.80
C ALA A 5 10.93 19.16 19.33
N PHE A 6 11.66 19.82 18.42
CA PHE A 6 11.43 19.69 16.97
C PHE A 6 11.54 18.24 16.49
N LEU A 7 12.61 17.54 16.91
CA LEU A 7 12.81 16.13 16.55
C LEU A 7 11.68 15.25 17.09
N THR A 8 11.15 15.55 18.27
CA THR A 8 10.01 14.82 18.86
C THR A 8 8.76 14.98 18.00
N ASP A 9 8.43 16.21 17.60
CA ASP A 9 7.26 16.47 16.76
C ASP A 9 7.41 15.80 15.37
N ILE A 10 8.54 15.99 14.67
CA ILE A 10 8.72 15.44 13.32
C ILE A 10 8.82 13.92 13.29
N THR A 11 9.45 13.30 14.29
CA THR A 11 9.51 11.83 14.39
C THR A 11 8.14 11.24 14.73
N SER A 12 7.31 11.94 15.50
CA SER A 12 5.92 11.55 15.72
C SER A 12 5.13 11.53 14.40
N HIS A 13 5.25 12.58 13.57
CA HIS A 13 4.60 12.64 12.25
C HIS A 13 5.07 11.50 11.33
N LEU A 14 6.39 11.26 11.27
CA LEU A 14 6.98 10.18 10.48
C LEU A 14 6.51 8.80 10.97
N ASN A 15 6.42 8.60 12.29
CA ASN A 15 5.90 7.37 12.85
C ASN A 15 4.41 7.17 12.50
N GLY A 16 3.63 8.25 12.49
CA GLY A 16 2.24 8.22 12.03
C GLY A 16 2.09 7.69 10.60
N LEU A 17 2.94 8.14 9.67
CA LEU A 17 3.00 7.57 8.32
C LEU A 17 3.46 6.11 8.36
N ASN A 18 4.54 5.82 9.07
CA ASN A 18 5.13 4.48 9.12
C ASN A 18 4.12 3.42 9.58
N LEU A 19 3.31 3.71 10.60
CA LEU A 19 2.24 2.81 11.05
C LEU A 19 1.19 2.53 9.98
N LYS A 20 0.88 3.48 9.10
CA LYS A 20 -0.05 3.27 7.98
C LYS A 20 0.56 2.44 6.86
N LEU A 21 1.88 2.58 6.64
CA LEU A 21 2.62 1.75 5.68
C LEU A 21 2.80 0.31 6.18
N GLN A 22 2.83 0.13 7.51
CA GLN A 22 2.95 -1.15 8.19
C GLN A 22 1.57 -1.74 8.52
N GLY A 23 0.87 -2.21 7.50
CA GLY A 23 -0.47 -2.79 7.64
C GLY A 23 -0.66 -4.07 6.83
N LYS A 24 -1.54 -4.96 7.31
CA LYS A 24 -2.06 -6.07 6.51
C LYS A 24 -3.16 -5.55 5.58
N ASN A 25 -3.26 -6.16 4.39
CA ASN A 25 -4.33 -5.91 3.41
C ASN A 25 -4.36 -4.50 2.78
N SER A 26 -3.27 -3.74 2.84
CA SER A 26 -3.15 -2.48 2.09
C SER A 26 -2.80 -2.74 0.63
N THR A 27 -3.53 -2.13 -0.30
CA THR A 27 -3.18 -2.13 -1.72
C THR A 27 -2.06 -1.12 -1.99
N VAL A 28 -1.32 -1.30 -3.09
CA VAL A 28 -0.30 -0.31 -3.50
C VAL A 28 -0.90 1.08 -3.70
N CYS A 29 -2.12 1.19 -4.25
CA CYS A 29 -2.86 2.45 -4.39
C CYS A 29 -3.17 3.12 -3.04
N GLY A 30 -3.60 2.32 -2.06
CA GLY A 30 -3.88 2.82 -0.71
C GLY A 30 -2.62 3.37 -0.03
N LEU A 31 -1.50 2.65 -0.16
CA LEU A 31 -0.22 3.09 0.40
C LEU A 31 0.33 4.34 -0.30
N MET A 32 0.21 4.41 -1.63
CA MET A 32 0.59 5.59 -2.40
C MET A 32 -0.21 6.82 -1.99
N THR A 33 -1.51 6.65 -1.73
CA THR A 33 -2.37 7.72 -1.20
C THR A 33 -1.84 8.26 0.12
N GLU A 34 -1.43 7.37 1.04
CA GLU A 34 -0.89 7.79 2.34
C GLU A 34 0.46 8.50 2.22
N VAL A 35 1.33 8.06 1.31
CA VAL A 35 2.61 8.73 1.01
C VAL A 35 2.36 10.12 0.42
N ARG A 36 1.51 10.25 -0.60
CA ARG A 36 1.17 11.54 -1.23
C ARG A 36 0.53 12.50 -0.25
N ALA A 37 -0.40 12.01 0.58
CA ALA A 37 -1.00 12.81 1.65
C ALA A 37 0.06 13.30 2.65
N PHE A 38 1.06 12.48 2.97
CA PHE A 38 2.16 12.88 3.83
C PHE A 38 3.11 13.88 3.18
N GLN A 39 3.42 13.74 1.88
CA GLN A 39 4.17 14.75 1.12
C GLN A 39 3.48 16.11 1.17
N GLY A 40 2.15 16.15 0.98
CA GLY A 40 1.37 17.39 1.15
C GLY A 40 1.40 17.95 2.57
N LYS A 41 1.39 17.08 3.59
CA LYS A 41 1.57 17.49 4.99
C LYS A 41 2.97 18.06 5.26
N LEU A 42 4.03 17.53 4.65
CA LEU A 42 5.38 18.08 4.81
C LEU A 42 5.48 19.50 4.28
N GLU A 43 4.86 19.79 3.13
CA GLU A 43 4.77 21.16 2.60
C GLU A 43 3.99 22.06 3.56
N LEU A 44 2.86 21.58 4.12
CA LEU A 44 2.12 22.30 5.15
C LEU A 44 2.96 22.56 6.41
N TYR A 45 3.70 21.56 6.89
CA TYR A 45 4.58 21.68 8.06
C TYR A 45 5.69 22.69 7.84
N LYS A 46 6.19 22.80 6.60
CA LYS A 46 7.19 23.80 6.23
C LYS A 46 6.67 25.22 6.41
N SER A 47 5.43 25.49 5.98
CA SER A 47 4.78 26.78 6.20
C SER A 47 4.41 27.01 7.67
N ASP A 48 3.81 26.00 8.31
CA ASP A 48 3.33 26.08 9.70
C ASP A 48 4.43 26.44 10.69
N ILE A 49 5.66 25.93 10.51
CA ILE A 49 6.78 26.21 11.42
C ILE A 49 7.23 27.68 11.38
N GLN A 50 6.91 28.42 10.32
CA GLN A 50 7.22 29.84 10.17
C GLN A 50 6.08 30.74 10.67
N GLU A 51 4.91 30.14 10.92
CA GLU A 51 3.68 30.84 11.27
C GLU A 51 3.23 30.45 12.69
N GLY A 52 2.29 29.51 12.80
CA GLY A 52 1.59 29.18 14.05
C GLY A 52 2.17 27.99 14.82
N MET A 53 3.03 27.18 14.21
CA MET A 53 3.54 25.92 14.77
C MET A 53 2.42 25.01 15.31
N LEU A 54 1.26 24.97 14.64
CA LEU A 54 0.11 24.17 15.03
C LEU A 54 0.41 22.67 15.03
N HIS A 55 1.36 22.24 14.20
CA HIS A 55 1.81 20.86 14.09
C HIS A 55 3.12 20.58 14.84
N PHE A 56 3.69 21.58 15.51
CA PHE A 56 4.92 21.49 16.27
C PHE A 56 4.71 21.93 17.73
N SER A 57 3.76 21.28 18.39
CA SER A 57 3.34 21.64 19.75
C SER A 57 4.48 21.64 20.77
N LYS A 58 5.41 20.68 20.67
CA LYS A 58 6.55 20.60 21.59
C LYS A 58 7.57 21.67 21.29
N LEU A 59 7.82 21.97 20.01
CA LEU A 59 8.66 23.10 19.65
C LEU A 59 8.06 24.43 20.15
N LEU A 60 6.76 24.65 19.93
CA LEU A 60 6.05 25.85 20.36
C LEU A 60 6.14 26.07 21.88
N GLU A 61 5.95 25.01 22.68
CA GLU A 61 6.11 25.03 24.13
C GLU A 61 7.51 25.54 24.56
N GLN A 62 8.55 25.18 23.81
CA GLN A 62 9.94 25.55 24.11
C GLN A 62 10.32 26.96 23.62
N THR A 63 9.90 27.34 22.41
CA THR A 63 10.33 28.58 21.75
C THR A 63 9.42 29.77 22.06
N LYS A 64 8.19 29.50 22.53
CA LYS A 64 7.14 30.50 22.73
C LYS A 64 6.89 31.39 21.50
N GLY A 65 7.20 30.89 20.30
CA GLY A 65 7.00 31.60 19.03
C GLY A 65 7.98 32.73 18.72
N LYS A 66 9.16 32.80 19.37
CA LYS A 66 10.09 33.95 19.25
C LYS A 66 11.42 33.65 18.56
N GLU A 67 11.54 32.51 17.89
CA GLU A 67 12.80 31.99 17.35
C GLU A 67 12.83 32.02 15.82
N ASP A 68 14.05 32.14 15.26
CA ASP A 68 14.28 31.90 13.83
C ASP A 68 14.28 30.38 13.57
N HIS A 69 13.38 29.94 12.69
CA HIS A 69 13.19 28.53 12.36
C HIS A 69 13.85 28.13 11.04
N ARG A 70 14.70 28.98 10.45
CA ARG A 70 15.37 28.73 9.17
C ARG A 70 16.02 27.34 9.04
N CYS A 71 16.84 26.91 9.99
CA CYS A 71 17.49 25.60 9.91
C CYS A 71 16.49 24.41 9.91
N ARG A 72 15.33 24.59 10.53
CA ARG A 72 14.25 23.58 10.60
C ARG A 72 13.46 23.55 9.30
N VAL A 73 13.26 24.71 8.67
CA VAL A 73 12.74 24.81 7.29
C VAL A 73 13.68 24.12 6.31
N GLU A 74 14.98 24.41 6.35
CA GLU A 74 15.98 23.76 5.49
C GLU A 74 16.05 22.23 5.71
N PHE A 75 15.75 21.76 6.93
CA PHE A 75 15.58 20.32 7.18
C PHE A 75 14.33 19.75 6.50
N LEU A 76 13.19 20.43 6.62
CA LEU A 76 11.94 20.00 5.99
C LEU A 76 12.04 20.00 4.47
N GLU A 77 12.73 20.97 3.86
CA GLU A 77 12.97 21.00 2.41
C GLU A 77 13.75 19.78 1.93
N ARG A 78 14.83 19.42 2.66
CA ARG A 78 15.58 18.20 2.37
C ARG A 78 14.74 16.95 2.57
N LEU A 79 13.89 16.92 3.60
CA LEU A 79 12.99 15.80 3.85
C LEU A 79 11.96 15.66 2.72
N ILE A 80 11.36 16.76 2.28
CA ILE A 80 10.42 16.81 1.14
C ILE A 80 11.10 16.25 -0.12
N GLU A 81 12.31 16.71 -0.43
CA GLU A 81 13.07 16.24 -1.59
C GLU A 81 13.41 14.75 -1.50
N ASN A 82 13.80 14.27 -0.31
CA ASN A 82 14.02 12.84 -0.07
C ASN A 82 12.74 12.04 -0.33
N PHE A 83 11.58 12.52 0.11
CA PHE A 83 10.31 11.84 -0.18
C PHE A 83 9.99 11.86 -1.68
N LYS A 84 10.23 12.97 -2.39
CA LYS A 84 10.01 13.04 -3.85
C LYS A 84 10.88 12.00 -4.56
N THR A 85 12.18 12.02 -4.31
CA THR A 85 13.16 11.11 -4.94
C THR A 85 12.96 9.63 -4.56
N CYS A 86 12.63 9.33 -3.29
CA CYS A 86 12.38 7.95 -2.86
C CYS A 86 11.17 7.32 -3.55
N PHE A 87 10.14 8.10 -3.86
CA PHE A 87 8.88 7.58 -4.41
C PHE A 87 8.68 7.87 -5.91
N GLU A 88 9.57 8.64 -6.55
CA GLU A 88 9.54 8.99 -7.98
C GLU A 88 9.41 7.76 -8.91
N ASN A 89 10.17 6.69 -8.62
CA ASN A 89 10.17 5.47 -9.43
C ASN A 89 8.96 4.55 -9.18
N PHE A 90 8.17 4.83 -8.15
CA PHE A 90 7.04 3.98 -7.73
C PHE A 90 5.69 4.60 -8.07
N GLU A 91 5.67 5.72 -8.80
CA GLU A 91 4.44 6.41 -9.18
C GLU A 91 3.62 5.58 -10.17
N LEU A 92 2.66 4.84 -9.63
CA LEU A 92 1.46 4.51 -10.38
C LEU A 92 0.82 5.85 -10.78
N GLY A 93 0.72 6.08 -12.09
CA GLY A 93 0.15 7.33 -12.59
C GLY A 93 -1.27 7.55 -12.06
N GLU A 94 -1.67 8.82 -11.99
CA GLU A 94 -2.93 9.21 -11.36
C GLU A 94 -4.14 8.56 -12.03
N GLN A 95 -4.10 8.35 -13.36
CA GLN A 95 -5.21 7.73 -14.07
C GLN A 95 -5.30 6.23 -13.76
N LEU A 96 -4.17 5.52 -13.71
CA LEU A 96 -4.12 4.11 -13.34
C LEU A 96 -4.55 3.88 -11.89
N GLN A 97 -4.16 4.77 -10.97
CA GLN A 97 -4.61 4.70 -9.60
C GLN A 97 -6.12 4.95 -9.49
N LEU A 98 -6.61 6.05 -10.07
CA LEU A 98 -8.04 6.39 -10.07
C LEU A 98 -8.87 5.25 -10.69
N PHE A 99 -8.41 4.70 -11.80
CA PHE A 99 -9.02 3.54 -12.44
C PHE A 99 -9.09 2.32 -11.50
N THR A 100 -7.99 2.02 -10.82
CA THR A 100 -7.92 0.84 -9.94
C THR A 100 -8.85 1.01 -8.74
N ASP A 101 -8.90 2.22 -8.16
CA ASP A 101 -9.73 2.52 -7.00
C ASP A 101 -11.21 2.63 -7.39
N ASN A 102 -11.52 3.32 -8.50
CA ASN A 102 -12.87 3.45 -9.02
C ASN A 102 -12.88 3.79 -10.54
N PRO A 103 -13.11 2.81 -11.43
CA PRO A 103 -13.08 3.04 -12.87
C PRO A 103 -14.21 3.96 -13.36
N PHE A 104 -15.29 4.13 -12.60
CA PHE A 104 -16.42 5.00 -12.95
C PHE A 104 -16.11 6.50 -12.79
N LEU A 105 -15.03 6.85 -12.09
CA LEU A 105 -14.60 8.24 -11.91
C LEU A 105 -13.62 8.72 -12.98
N VAL A 106 -13.12 7.82 -13.83
CA VAL A 106 -12.16 8.15 -14.89
C VAL A 106 -12.86 8.92 -16.02
N LYS A 107 -12.73 10.25 -16.01
CA LYS A 107 -13.31 11.12 -17.04
C LYS A 107 -12.46 11.18 -18.32
N ASN A 108 -11.14 11.19 -18.18
CA ASN A 108 -10.21 11.26 -19.31
C ASN A 108 -9.85 9.85 -19.80
N VAL A 109 -10.77 9.20 -20.51
CA VAL A 109 -10.59 7.84 -21.06
C VAL A 109 -9.36 7.74 -21.96
N ARG A 110 -9.06 8.79 -22.74
CA ARG A 110 -7.89 8.84 -23.61
C ARG A 110 -6.59 8.88 -22.81
N GLY A 111 -6.50 9.79 -21.84
CA GLY A 111 -5.34 9.93 -20.97
C GLY A 111 -5.07 8.67 -20.15
N PHE A 112 -6.12 8.03 -19.62
CA PHE A 112 -5.99 6.71 -18.98
C PHE A 112 -5.36 5.68 -19.93
N ALA A 113 -5.87 5.56 -21.15
CA ALA A 113 -5.38 4.56 -22.08
C ALA A 113 -3.93 4.81 -22.53
N GLU A 114 -3.53 6.08 -22.69
CA GLU A 114 -2.15 6.47 -23.00
C GLU A 114 -1.20 6.16 -21.84
N GLU A 115 -1.58 6.50 -20.61
CA GLU A 115 -0.81 6.20 -19.39
C GLU A 115 -0.70 4.68 -19.14
N ALA A 116 -1.81 3.96 -19.32
CA ALA A 116 -1.86 2.51 -19.21
C ALA A 116 -0.97 1.84 -20.25
N GLN A 117 -1.01 2.28 -21.51
CA GLN A 117 -0.17 1.71 -22.56
C GLN A 117 1.33 2.01 -22.35
N LYS A 118 1.66 3.19 -21.80
CA LYS A 118 3.04 3.53 -21.43
C LYS A 118 3.58 2.59 -20.35
N THR A 119 2.75 2.27 -19.36
CA THR A 119 3.12 1.38 -18.24
C THR A 119 3.07 -0.09 -18.62
N TYR A 120 2.10 -0.46 -19.46
CA TYR A 120 1.83 -1.81 -19.92
C TYR A 120 1.81 -1.85 -21.46
N PRO A 121 2.97 -2.03 -22.12
CA PRO A 121 3.06 -1.96 -23.60
C PRO A 121 2.16 -2.96 -24.34
N TRP A 122 1.73 -4.03 -23.68
CA TRP A 122 0.78 -5.01 -24.22
C TRP A 122 -0.67 -4.54 -24.22
N ALA A 123 -1.02 -3.52 -23.44
CA ALA A 123 -2.37 -3.00 -23.29
C ALA A 123 -2.59 -1.86 -24.31
N ARG A 124 -3.09 -2.21 -25.49
CA ARG A 124 -3.30 -1.25 -26.58
C ARG A 124 -4.38 -0.22 -26.21
N ALA A 125 -4.12 1.06 -26.49
CA ALA A 125 -5.02 2.15 -26.09
C ALA A 125 -6.45 2.02 -26.65
N ALA A 126 -6.64 1.76 -27.95
CA ALA A 126 -7.99 1.74 -28.54
C ALA A 126 -8.92 0.66 -27.93
N PRO A 127 -8.47 -0.60 -27.76
CA PRO A 127 -9.23 -1.59 -26.99
C PRO A 127 -9.50 -1.19 -25.54
N LEU A 128 -8.52 -0.62 -24.83
CA LEU A 128 -8.70 -0.14 -23.46
C LEU A 128 -9.79 0.93 -23.34
N GLN A 129 -9.80 1.89 -24.26
CA GLN A 129 -10.81 2.95 -24.30
C GLN A 129 -12.21 2.35 -24.49
N SER A 130 -12.32 1.38 -25.41
CA SER A 130 -13.59 0.71 -25.70
C SER A 130 -14.10 -0.11 -24.50
N GLU A 131 -13.21 -0.89 -23.86
CA GLU A 131 -13.55 -1.65 -22.65
C GLU A 131 -13.97 -0.71 -21.50
N LEU A 132 -13.25 0.41 -21.32
CA LEU A 132 -13.53 1.34 -20.21
C LEU A 132 -14.88 2.02 -20.39
N ILE A 133 -15.18 2.50 -21.61
CA ILE A 133 -16.50 3.08 -21.92
C ILE A 133 -17.60 2.05 -21.67
N HIS A 134 -17.44 0.82 -22.17
CA HIS A 134 -18.42 -0.24 -21.97
C HIS A 134 -18.61 -0.61 -20.49
N LEU A 135 -17.54 -0.58 -19.69
CA LEU A 135 -17.61 -0.82 -18.25
C LEU A 135 -18.35 0.33 -17.55
N GLN A 136 -18.06 1.58 -17.90
CA GLN A 136 -18.65 2.77 -17.29
C GLN A 136 -20.16 2.89 -17.52
N GLU A 137 -20.64 2.43 -18.68
CA GLU A 137 -22.07 2.38 -19.02
C GLU A 137 -22.80 1.17 -18.39
N ASN A 138 -22.08 0.27 -17.72
CA ASN A 138 -22.72 -0.85 -17.02
C ASN A 138 -23.30 -0.38 -15.68
N ILE A 139 -24.60 -0.04 -15.70
CA ILE A 139 -25.35 0.46 -14.53
C ILE A 139 -25.30 -0.53 -13.36
N ALA A 140 -25.43 -1.83 -13.61
CA ALA A 140 -25.42 -2.83 -12.56
C ALA A 140 -24.07 -2.87 -11.81
N LEU A 141 -22.95 -2.76 -12.53
CA LEU A 141 -21.63 -2.68 -11.90
C LEU A 141 -21.43 -1.35 -11.15
N LYS A 142 -21.97 -0.25 -11.67
CA LYS A 142 -21.89 1.07 -11.06
C LYS A 142 -22.66 1.15 -9.73
N GLU A 143 -23.80 0.48 -9.65
CA GLU A 143 -24.67 0.46 -8.47
C GLU A 143 -24.30 -0.62 -7.44
N ALA A 144 -23.39 -1.54 -7.76
CA ALA A 144 -23.03 -2.69 -6.93
C ALA A 144 -22.43 -2.34 -5.55
N GLN A 145 -22.11 -1.06 -5.28
CA GLN A 145 -21.57 -0.53 -4.01
C GLN A 145 -20.60 -1.50 -3.31
N CYS A 146 -19.46 -1.74 -3.95
CA CYS A 146 -18.41 -2.60 -3.40
C CYS A 146 -17.05 -1.91 -3.43
N ASP A 147 -16.12 -2.41 -2.61
CA ASP A 147 -14.74 -1.94 -2.64
C ASP A 147 -14.03 -2.36 -3.93
N ALA A 148 -12.93 -1.69 -4.26
CA ALA A 148 -12.15 -1.93 -5.47
C ALA A 148 -11.72 -3.40 -5.62
N ILE A 149 -11.29 -4.05 -4.53
CA ILE A 149 -10.84 -5.45 -4.57
C ILE A 149 -12.02 -6.34 -4.95
N THR A 150 -13.18 -6.14 -4.32
CA THR A 150 -14.40 -6.90 -4.65
C THR A 150 -14.84 -6.66 -6.08
N LEU A 151 -14.82 -5.41 -6.57
CA LEU A 151 -15.17 -5.07 -7.95
C LEU A 151 -14.31 -5.86 -8.94
N TRP A 152 -12.99 -5.76 -8.81
CA TRP A 152 -12.06 -6.37 -9.77
C TRP A 152 -11.93 -7.89 -9.64
N THR A 153 -12.18 -8.46 -8.45
CA THR A 153 -12.01 -9.91 -8.24
C THR A 153 -13.29 -10.72 -8.39
N LYS A 154 -14.47 -10.11 -8.22
CA LYS A 154 -15.76 -10.83 -8.23
C LYS A 154 -16.74 -10.33 -9.29
N MET A 155 -16.71 -9.05 -9.63
CA MET A 155 -17.74 -8.45 -10.49
C MET A 155 -17.26 -8.28 -11.93
N VAL A 156 -16.04 -7.76 -12.11
CA VAL A 156 -15.40 -7.63 -13.42
C VAL A 156 -14.70 -8.94 -13.78
N THR A 157 -14.91 -9.43 -15.00
CA THR A 157 -14.31 -10.69 -15.46
C THR A 157 -13.47 -10.48 -16.71
N ALA A 158 -12.44 -11.31 -16.88
CA ALA A 158 -11.60 -11.32 -18.08
C ALA A 158 -12.36 -11.69 -19.36
N ALA A 159 -13.55 -12.31 -19.25
CA ALA A 159 -14.38 -12.64 -20.41
C ALA A 159 -15.00 -11.38 -21.05
N ASN A 160 -15.37 -10.39 -20.22
CA ASN A 160 -16.04 -9.17 -20.68
C ASN A 160 -15.08 -7.99 -20.82
N TYR A 161 -14.04 -7.93 -19.98
CA TYR A 161 -13.10 -6.81 -19.91
C TYR A 161 -11.65 -7.31 -19.75
N PRO A 162 -11.11 -8.06 -20.73
CA PRO A 162 -9.83 -8.76 -20.59
C PRO A 162 -8.64 -7.84 -20.29
N LEU A 163 -8.57 -6.65 -20.89
CA LEU A 163 -7.45 -5.75 -20.67
C LEU A 163 -7.57 -5.01 -19.34
N LEU A 164 -8.74 -4.46 -19.04
CA LEU A 164 -8.98 -3.76 -17.77
C LEU A 164 -8.78 -4.68 -16.57
N TYR A 165 -9.36 -5.89 -16.63
CA TYR A 165 -9.21 -6.89 -15.59
C TYR A 165 -7.73 -7.22 -15.35
N LYS A 166 -6.97 -7.45 -16.43
CA LYS A 166 -5.55 -7.81 -16.32
C LYS A 166 -4.71 -6.68 -15.71
N ILE A 167 -4.96 -5.43 -16.10
CA ILE A 167 -4.28 -4.26 -15.50
C ILE A 167 -4.63 -4.16 -14.01
N ALA A 168 -5.91 -4.20 -13.67
CA ALA A 168 -6.36 -4.06 -12.28
C ALA A 168 -5.78 -5.16 -11.38
N VAL A 169 -5.80 -6.42 -11.82
CA VAL A 169 -5.20 -7.53 -11.08
C VAL A 169 -3.68 -7.35 -10.94
N HIS A 170 -2.98 -6.93 -11.99
CA HIS A 170 -1.54 -6.63 -11.89
C HIS A 170 -1.26 -5.60 -10.79
N ILE A 171 -2.01 -4.51 -10.73
CA ILE A 171 -1.83 -3.46 -9.72
C ILE A 171 -2.21 -3.95 -8.33
N LEU A 172 -3.37 -4.58 -8.17
CA LEU A 172 -3.88 -5.06 -6.88
C LEU A 172 -3.03 -6.18 -6.27
N THR A 173 -2.28 -6.91 -7.09
CA THR A 173 -1.38 -7.98 -6.62
C THR A 173 0.06 -7.51 -6.37
N MET A 174 0.37 -6.23 -6.63
CA MET A 174 1.67 -5.67 -6.24
C MET A 174 1.82 -5.69 -4.72
N PHE A 175 2.97 -6.14 -4.25
CA PHE A 175 3.31 -6.02 -2.84
C PHE A 175 3.62 -4.56 -2.51
N GLY A 176 2.65 -3.89 -1.90
CA GLY A 176 2.81 -2.48 -1.53
C GLY A 176 3.75 -2.23 -0.34
N SER A 177 4.04 -3.25 0.47
CA SER A 177 4.98 -3.15 1.58
C SER A 177 5.74 -4.45 1.82
N THR A 178 6.91 -4.34 2.45
CA THR A 178 7.69 -5.49 2.94
C THR A 178 7.07 -6.14 4.17
N TYR A 179 6.04 -5.56 4.77
CA TYR A 179 5.42 -6.06 6.01
C TYR A 179 5.03 -7.54 5.91
N SER A 180 4.43 -7.96 4.78
CA SER A 180 4.05 -9.37 4.61
C SER A 180 5.28 -10.28 4.59
N CYS A 181 6.38 -9.83 3.99
CA CYS A 181 7.66 -10.53 4.00
C CYS A 181 8.29 -10.53 5.41
N GLU A 182 8.36 -9.38 6.08
CA GLU A 182 8.92 -9.21 7.43
C GLU A 182 8.15 -10.02 8.47
N SER A 183 6.81 -10.01 8.41
CA SER A 183 5.95 -10.83 9.26
C SER A 183 6.18 -12.31 9.01
N ALA A 184 6.41 -12.71 7.76
CA ALA A 184 6.69 -14.09 7.40
C ALA A 184 8.07 -14.54 7.93
N PHE A 185 9.11 -13.73 7.76
CA PHE A 185 10.44 -13.97 8.31
C PHE A 185 10.46 -13.98 9.85
N SER A 186 9.74 -13.06 10.49
CA SER A 186 9.60 -13.05 11.95
C SER A 186 8.95 -14.33 12.46
N THR A 187 7.92 -14.81 11.75
CA THR A 187 7.27 -16.09 12.10
C THR A 187 8.20 -17.28 11.85
N MET A 188 9.01 -17.24 10.78
CA MET A 188 10.03 -18.26 10.52
C MET A 188 11.05 -18.34 11.66
N ASN A 189 11.58 -17.21 12.11
CA ASN A 189 12.54 -17.18 13.22
C ASN A 189 11.97 -17.84 14.49
N ILE A 190 10.66 -17.68 14.75
CA ILE A 190 9.99 -18.35 15.88
C ILE A 190 9.90 -19.87 15.65
N VAL A 191 9.54 -20.30 14.44
CA VAL A 191 9.42 -21.72 14.07
C VAL A 191 10.76 -22.45 14.13
N GLU A 192 11.84 -21.81 13.65
CA GLU A 192 13.19 -22.36 13.70
C GLU A 192 13.74 -22.40 15.14
N ASN A 193 13.54 -21.35 15.93
CA ASN A 193 14.18 -21.23 17.25
C ASN A 193 13.45 -22.00 18.37
N LYS A 194 12.10 -22.07 18.36
CA LYS A 194 11.35 -22.76 19.44
C LYS A 194 11.17 -24.26 19.25
N TYR A 195 11.13 -24.78 18.01
CA TYR A 195 10.57 -26.11 17.77
C TYR A 195 11.43 -27.09 16.96
N CYS A 196 12.54 -26.73 16.30
CA CYS A 196 13.24 -27.70 15.44
C CYS A 196 14.73 -27.41 15.16
N THR A 197 15.63 -28.29 15.58
CA THR A 197 17.02 -28.40 15.05
C THR A 197 17.12 -29.19 13.73
N ARG A 198 16.00 -29.73 13.17
CA ARG A 198 15.99 -30.61 11.98
C ARG A 198 14.79 -30.43 11.04
N LEU A 199 14.40 -29.19 10.69
CA LEU A 199 13.40 -28.98 9.62
C LEU A 199 14.01 -29.22 8.23
N THR A 200 13.38 -30.04 7.40
CA THR A 200 13.70 -30.11 5.97
C THR A 200 12.95 -29.01 5.21
N ASN A 201 13.49 -28.60 4.04
CA ASN A 201 12.91 -27.56 3.18
C ASN A 201 11.41 -27.74 2.87
N LYS A 202 10.92 -29.00 2.83
CA LYS A 202 9.51 -29.31 2.58
C LYS A 202 8.61 -28.94 3.77
N HIS A 203 9.01 -29.26 4.99
CA HIS A 203 8.28 -28.92 6.20
C HIS A 203 8.27 -27.40 6.42
N PHE A 204 9.41 -26.77 6.19
CA PHE A 204 9.58 -25.33 6.24
C PHE A 204 8.58 -24.60 5.33
N ARG A 205 8.46 -25.01 4.05
CA ARG A 205 7.49 -24.44 3.12
C ARG A 205 6.04 -24.56 3.58
N VAL A 206 5.68 -25.64 4.26
CA VAL A 206 4.33 -25.87 4.78
C VAL A 206 4.06 -24.98 5.98
N CYS A 207 4.97 -24.92 6.96
CA CYS A 207 4.86 -24.02 8.10
C CYS A 207 4.79 -22.55 7.67
N PHE A 208 5.61 -22.16 6.69
CA PHE A 208 5.60 -20.83 6.11
C PHE A 208 4.24 -20.50 5.49
N ARG A 209 3.68 -21.39 4.66
CA ARG A 209 2.33 -21.20 4.09
C ARG A 209 1.27 -21.06 5.19
N LEU A 210 1.29 -21.91 6.21
CA LEU A 210 0.34 -21.84 7.31
C LEU A 210 0.43 -20.52 8.09
N ALA A 211 1.63 -19.96 8.24
CA ALA A 211 1.85 -18.70 8.95
C ALA A 211 1.35 -17.47 8.18
N ILE A 212 1.51 -17.46 6.86
CA ILE A 212 1.19 -16.28 6.02
C ILE A 212 -0.22 -16.31 5.44
N THR A 213 -0.88 -17.48 5.40
CA THR A 213 -2.24 -17.58 4.88
C THR A 213 -3.27 -17.35 5.99
N PRO A 214 -4.39 -16.68 5.70
CA PRO A 214 -5.53 -16.61 6.63
C PRO A 214 -6.27 -17.96 6.76
N LEU A 215 -5.77 -19.01 6.11
CA LEU A 215 -6.38 -20.33 6.12
C LEU A 215 -6.19 -20.97 7.49
N VAL A 216 -7.27 -21.09 8.25
CA VAL A 216 -7.28 -21.84 9.51
C VAL A 216 -7.43 -23.33 9.18
N PRO A 217 -6.42 -24.18 9.45
CA PRO A 217 -6.56 -25.61 9.24
C PRO A 217 -7.70 -26.14 10.11
N ARG A 218 -8.52 -27.03 9.55
CA ARG A 218 -9.60 -27.68 10.31
C ARG A 218 -9.02 -28.76 11.24
N PHE A 219 -8.32 -28.34 12.29
CA PHE A 219 -7.61 -29.23 13.21
C PHE A 219 -8.51 -30.31 13.82
N LYS A 220 -9.77 -29.98 14.14
CA LYS A 220 -10.75 -30.96 14.65
C LYS A 220 -11.02 -32.08 13.65
N VAL A 221 -11.13 -31.76 12.36
CA VAL A 221 -11.36 -32.74 11.29
C VAL A 221 -10.10 -33.56 11.00
N LEU A 222 -8.93 -32.92 11.09
CA LEU A 222 -7.64 -33.59 10.91
C LEU A 222 -7.33 -34.55 12.06
N ALA A 223 -7.60 -34.17 13.30
CA ALA A 223 -7.43 -35.02 14.48
C ALA A 223 -8.43 -36.18 14.51
N ALA A 224 -9.64 -35.99 13.97
CA ALA A 224 -10.65 -37.04 13.85
C ALA A 224 -10.40 -38.03 12.70
N LYS A 225 -9.47 -37.74 11.78
CA LYS A 225 -9.04 -38.67 10.73
C LYS A 225 -7.67 -39.24 11.09
N PRO A 226 -7.58 -40.37 11.82
CA PRO A 226 -6.30 -40.99 12.09
C PRO A 226 -5.71 -41.48 10.76
N ARG A 227 -4.73 -40.76 10.22
CA ARG A 227 -3.75 -41.36 9.32
C ARG A 227 -2.71 -42.02 10.22
N CYS A 228 -2.95 -43.27 10.57
CA CYS A 228 -1.92 -44.13 11.14
C CYS A 228 -0.82 -44.27 10.09
N HIS A 229 0.21 -43.42 10.15
CA HIS A 229 1.49 -43.78 9.59
C HIS A 229 2.10 -44.81 10.53
N PHE A 230 1.86 -46.09 10.22
CA PHE A 230 2.69 -47.17 10.75
C PHE A 230 4.11 -46.94 10.23
N PHE A 231 4.95 -46.36 11.08
CA PHE A 231 6.38 -46.55 10.94
C PHE A 231 6.65 -48.00 11.37
N HIS A 232 7.10 -48.80 10.40
CA HIS A 232 7.62 -50.13 10.64
C HIS A 232 9.13 -50.08 10.78
#